data_AF-A0A2I2MAQ4-F1
#
_entry.id   AF-A0A2I2MAQ4-F1
#
_cell.length_a   1.000
_cell.length_b   1.000
_cell.length_c   1.000
_cell.angle_alpha   90.00
_cell.angle_beta   90.00
_cell.angle_gamma   90.00
#
_symmetry.space_group_name_H-M   'P 1'
#
loop_
_entity.id
_entity.type
_entity.pdbx_description
1 polymer ?
#
loop_
_entity_poly.entity_id
_entity_poly.type
_entity_poly.pdbx_seq_one_letter_code
_entity_poly.pdbx_strand_id
1 'polypeptide(L)'
;MKKKLLSITVFLFCCLSMLANNTLSNKTTPQPQKNLIKSVNPPTTSLANITLCEGEELKLTAEDAGTGATYKWTKGASTKSSVKDLIINNVSLGDAGIYTLTVTKNGCTNAVDIEVKINKNPTTPTLGNTVASCSSASSTKIDNYDATVTYVFTPTGPTVKASGEIENMVIGTSYTVKAKKGTCESGDSASFKNDAMLPTPTLPSLKNTVASCSSASSTKIDNYDANVTYIFTPTGPTVKVSGEIENMVIGTSYTVKAKKGTCESGDSASFKNDAMLPTPKAIIKLK
;
A
#
# COMPACT_ATOMS: atom_id res chain seq x y z
N MET A 1 1.55 15.35 -0.89
CA MET A 1 0.17 15.70 -1.29
C MET A 1 0.25 16.75 -2.40
N LYS A 2 -0.34 16.52 -3.58
CA LYS A 2 -0.31 17.49 -4.68
C LYS A 2 -1.50 18.44 -4.54
N LYS A 3 -1.28 19.73 -4.28
CA LYS A 3 -2.35 20.75 -4.29
C LYS A 3 -2.93 20.84 -5.70
N LYS A 4 -4.17 20.37 -5.88
CA LYS A 4 -4.84 20.35 -7.19
C LYS A 4 -5.70 21.62 -7.35
N LEU A 5 -5.06 22.69 -7.80
CA LEU A 5 -5.71 24.00 -7.94
C LEU A 5 -6.67 24.00 -9.15
N LEU A 6 -7.96 23.71 -8.93
CA LEU A 6 -9.00 23.85 -9.94
C LEU A 6 -9.48 25.31 -9.97
N SER A 7 -8.99 26.10 -10.92
CA SER A 7 -9.49 27.47 -11.16
C SER A 7 -10.50 27.45 -12.29
N ILE A 8 -11.76 27.78 -11.99
CA ILE A 8 -12.80 27.98 -13.00
C ILE A 8 -13.03 29.49 -13.15
N THR A 9 -12.73 30.02 -14.34
CA THR A 9 -13.00 31.42 -14.69
C THR A 9 -14.40 31.52 -15.29
N VAL A 10 -15.29 32.32 -14.69
CA VAL A 10 -16.63 32.59 -15.22
C VAL A 10 -16.62 33.92 -15.97
N PHE A 11 -16.85 33.88 -17.28
CA PHE A 11 -16.93 35.06 -18.13
C PHE A 11 -18.16 35.92 -17.82
N LEU A 12 -17.96 37.18 -17.44
CA LEU A 12 -19.04 38.09 -17.09
C LEU A 12 -19.33 39.15 -18.18
N PHE A 13 -20.21 38.83 -19.12
CA PHE A 13 -20.77 39.84 -20.04
C PHE A 13 -21.70 40.81 -19.29
N CYS A 14 -21.12 41.88 -18.75
CA CYS A 14 -21.89 43.00 -18.19
C CYS A 14 -22.47 43.87 -19.32
N CYS A 15 -23.63 44.50 -19.09
CA CYS A 15 -24.39 45.28 -20.07
C CYS A 15 -23.53 46.27 -20.87
N LEU A 16 -23.37 46.00 -22.17
CA LEU A 16 -22.88 46.99 -23.14
C LEU A 16 -24.03 47.97 -23.50
N SER A 17 -24.42 48.80 -22.52
CA SER A 17 -25.42 49.86 -22.70
C SER A 17 -24.85 51.24 -22.35
N MET A 18 -23.85 51.67 -23.12
CA MET A 18 -23.49 53.09 -23.22
C MET A 18 -23.59 53.56 -24.67
N LEU A 19 -24.69 54.26 -24.94
CA LEU A 19 -24.79 55.41 -25.85
C LEU A 19 -23.92 55.38 -27.11
N ALA A 20 -24.41 54.68 -28.14
CA ALA A 20 -24.01 54.97 -29.53
C ALA A 20 -24.64 56.27 -30.04
N ASN A 21 -24.38 57.40 -29.35
CA ASN A 21 -24.54 58.72 -29.95
C ASN A 21 -23.32 58.98 -30.82
N ASN A 22 -23.35 58.50 -32.06
CA ASN A 22 -22.34 58.87 -33.05
C ASN A 22 -23.04 59.34 -34.33
N THR A 23 -22.73 60.57 -34.71
CA THR A 23 -23.38 61.31 -35.79
C THR A 23 -23.12 60.64 -37.14
N LEU A 24 -24.19 60.48 -37.91
CA LEU A 24 -24.11 60.07 -39.32
C LEU A 24 -23.38 61.16 -40.13
N SER A 25 -22.10 60.91 -40.45
CA SER A 25 -21.44 61.55 -41.59
C SER A 25 -21.38 60.55 -42.75
N ASN A 26 -21.83 60.99 -43.91
CA ASN A 26 -22.20 60.15 -45.05
C ASN A 26 -21.01 59.88 -45.98
N LYS A 27 -20.75 58.60 -46.29
CA LYS A 27 -20.06 58.22 -47.55
C LYS A 27 -20.57 56.90 -48.14
N THR A 28 -21.63 57.03 -48.92
CA THR A 28 -22.19 56.13 -49.96
C THR A 28 -21.34 54.95 -50.46
N THR A 29 -21.85 53.73 -50.24
CA THR A 29 -22.05 52.66 -51.25
C THR A 29 -23.29 51.79 -50.89
N PRO A 30 -24.06 51.24 -51.86
CA PRO A 30 -25.20 50.33 -51.63
C PRO A 30 -24.74 48.84 -51.57
N GLN A 31 -25.52 47.80 -51.20
CA GLN A 31 -26.91 47.55 -50.70
C GLN A 31 -26.92 46.11 -50.09
N PRO A 32 -28.03 45.51 -49.58
CA PRO A 32 -29.32 46.03 -49.08
C PRO A 32 -29.55 45.69 -47.57
N GLN A 33 -30.78 45.78 -47.06
CA GLN A 33 -31.07 45.89 -45.61
C GLN A 33 -31.43 44.59 -44.86
N LYS A 34 -31.31 44.67 -43.52
CA LYS A 34 -32.22 44.12 -42.49
C LYS A 34 -32.05 42.65 -42.08
N ASN A 35 -31.30 42.43 -40.99
CA ASN A 35 -31.93 41.85 -39.79
C ASN A 35 -31.28 42.33 -38.48
N LEU A 36 -32.04 43.06 -37.65
CA LEU A 36 -31.64 43.44 -36.30
C LEU A 36 -31.91 42.28 -35.34
N ILE A 37 -30.96 41.37 -35.17
CA ILE A 37 -31.01 40.43 -34.05
C ILE A 37 -30.36 41.11 -32.84
N LYS A 38 -31.15 41.92 -32.14
CA LYS A 38 -30.83 42.37 -30.78
C LYS A 38 -30.87 41.12 -29.89
N SER A 39 -29.74 40.43 -29.79
CA SER A 39 -29.61 39.20 -29.00
C SER A 39 -29.71 39.52 -27.52
N VAL A 40 -30.94 39.63 -27.04
CA VAL A 40 -31.28 39.53 -25.62
C VAL A 40 -31.24 38.03 -25.27
N ASN A 41 -30.05 37.46 -25.29
CA ASN A 41 -29.84 36.13 -24.73
C ASN A 41 -29.84 36.30 -23.20
N PRO A 42 -30.75 35.64 -22.45
CA PRO A 42 -30.64 35.61 -20.99
C PRO A 42 -29.31 34.99 -20.58
N PRO A 43 -28.80 35.24 -19.36
CA PRO A 43 -27.58 34.61 -18.89
C PRO A 43 -27.77 33.09 -18.92
N THR A 44 -27.08 32.42 -19.83
CA THR A 44 -27.04 30.96 -19.90
C THR A 44 -26.32 30.46 -18.67
N THR A 45 -27.09 29.98 -17.69
CA THR A 45 -26.62 29.39 -16.44
C THR A 45 -25.95 28.03 -16.71
N SER A 46 -24.77 28.05 -17.32
CA SER A 46 -23.91 26.87 -17.41
C SER A 46 -23.39 26.55 -16.01
N LEU A 47 -24.04 25.59 -15.36
CA LEU A 47 -23.64 25.06 -14.06
C LEU A 47 -22.23 24.47 -14.17
N ALA A 48 -21.23 25.12 -13.58
CA ALA A 48 -19.88 24.57 -13.53
C ALA A 48 -19.79 23.54 -12.40
N ASN A 49 -19.19 22.38 -12.68
CA ASN A 49 -19.10 21.27 -11.74
C ASN A 49 -17.66 21.06 -11.23
N ILE A 50 -17.49 21.11 -9.92
CA ILE A 50 -16.22 20.85 -9.23
C ILE A 50 -16.37 19.57 -8.42
N THR A 51 -15.40 18.67 -8.54
CA THR A 51 -15.32 17.46 -7.71
C THR A 51 -13.99 17.43 -6.98
N LEU A 52 -14.07 17.39 -5.65
CA LEU A 52 -12.94 17.34 -4.72
C LEU A 52 -13.11 16.14 -3.78
N CYS A 53 -12.05 15.86 -3.04
CA CYS A 53 -12.01 14.84 -2.00
C CYS A 53 -12.05 15.48 -0.60
N GLU A 54 -12.54 14.75 0.39
CA GLU A 54 -12.55 15.17 1.80
C GLU A 54 -11.13 15.60 2.24
N GLY A 55 -11.00 16.78 2.84
CA GLY A 55 -9.72 17.37 3.24
C GLY A 55 -8.97 18.18 2.17
N GLU A 56 -9.45 18.26 0.92
CA GLU A 56 -8.86 19.15 -0.10
C GLU A 56 -9.19 20.64 0.13
N GLU A 57 -8.56 21.52 -0.65
CA GLU A 57 -8.80 22.97 -0.67
C GLU A 57 -9.82 23.28 -1.79
N LEU A 58 -11.00 23.79 -1.44
CA LEU A 58 -11.91 24.40 -2.43
C LEU A 58 -11.51 25.85 -2.62
N LYS A 59 -11.13 26.21 -3.85
CA LYS A 59 -10.93 27.59 -4.27
C LYS A 59 -11.86 27.93 -5.43
N LEU A 60 -12.80 28.83 -5.20
CA LEU A 60 -13.61 29.46 -6.24
C LEU A 60 -13.11 30.90 -6.43
N THR A 61 -12.92 31.32 -7.68
CA THR A 61 -12.34 32.61 -8.02
C THR A 61 -13.25 33.30 -9.03
N ALA A 62 -13.82 34.45 -8.68
CA ALA A 62 -14.52 35.29 -9.66
C ALA A 62 -13.52 35.98 -10.61
N GLU A 63 -13.93 36.19 -11.85
CA GLU A 63 -13.28 37.13 -12.77
C GLU A 63 -13.36 38.56 -12.19
N ASP A 64 -12.38 39.41 -12.49
CA ASP A 64 -12.44 40.80 -12.03
C ASP A 64 -13.40 41.64 -12.88
N ALA A 65 -14.58 41.92 -12.33
CA ALA A 65 -15.53 42.86 -12.89
C ALA A 65 -15.06 44.34 -12.78
N GLY A 66 -13.92 44.61 -12.14
CA GLY A 66 -13.26 45.92 -12.05
C GLY A 66 -13.80 46.82 -10.95
N THR A 67 -13.13 47.95 -10.72
CA THR A 67 -13.39 48.89 -9.61
C THR A 67 -14.87 49.25 -9.44
N GLY A 68 -15.34 49.21 -8.19
CA GLY A 68 -16.74 49.46 -7.83
C GLY A 68 -17.67 48.25 -7.96
N ALA A 69 -17.18 47.10 -8.43
CA ALA A 69 -17.92 45.84 -8.34
C ALA A 69 -17.92 45.27 -6.92
N THR A 70 -19.02 44.63 -6.54
CA THR A 70 -19.14 43.83 -5.31
C THR A 70 -19.39 42.36 -5.66
N TYR A 71 -18.88 41.47 -4.83
CA TYR A 71 -18.97 40.02 -4.99
C TYR A 71 -19.64 39.41 -3.77
N LYS A 72 -20.49 38.41 -3.96
CA LYS A 72 -21.12 37.67 -2.87
C LYS A 72 -21.23 36.19 -3.24
N TRP A 73 -20.58 35.35 -2.45
CA TRP A 73 -20.69 33.90 -2.52
C TRP A 73 -21.71 33.43 -1.48
N THR A 74 -22.72 32.66 -1.90
CA THR A 74 -23.72 32.03 -1.03
C THR A 74 -23.77 30.52 -1.23
N LYS A 75 -24.19 29.78 -0.21
CA LYS A 75 -24.60 28.36 -0.29
C LYS A 75 -25.98 28.25 0.34
N GLY A 76 -27.01 28.07 -0.49
CA GLY A 76 -28.39 28.33 -0.07
C GLY A 76 -28.55 29.77 0.46
N ALA A 77 -29.29 29.96 1.55
CA ALA A 77 -29.47 31.27 2.17
C ALA A 77 -28.21 31.82 2.88
N SER A 78 -27.20 30.98 3.18
CA SER A 78 -26.02 31.39 3.95
C SER A 78 -24.98 32.08 3.07
N THR A 79 -24.54 33.27 3.46
CA THR A 79 -23.37 33.93 2.83
C THR A 79 -22.08 33.25 3.30
N LYS A 80 -21.18 32.97 2.36
CA LYS A 80 -19.90 32.27 2.57
C LYS A 80 -18.69 33.19 2.37
N SER A 81 -18.77 34.17 1.47
CA SER A 81 -17.75 35.20 1.27
C SER A 81 -18.37 36.45 0.62
N SER A 82 -17.79 37.62 0.89
CA SER A 82 -18.13 38.90 0.23
C SER A 82 -16.94 39.50 -0.54
N VAL A 83 -15.91 38.68 -0.82
CA VAL A 83 -14.75 39.05 -1.64
C VAL A 83 -14.68 38.18 -2.89
N LYS A 84 -13.82 38.57 -3.85
CA LYS A 84 -13.73 37.95 -5.18
C LYS A 84 -13.51 36.43 -5.15
N ASP A 85 -12.66 35.97 -4.24
CA ASP A 85 -12.30 34.56 -4.08
C ASP A 85 -12.97 33.97 -2.83
N LEU A 86 -13.51 32.76 -2.95
CA LEU A 86 -13.92 31.92 -1.82
C LEU A 86 -12.90 30.78 -1.68
N ILE A 87 -12.30 30.68 -0.49
CA ILE A 87 -11.39 29.59 -0.14
C ILE A 87 -11.96 28.86 1.08
N ILE A 88 -12.14 27.55 0.97
CA ILE A 88 -12.46 26.65 2.09
C ILE A 88 -11.34 25.61 2.17
N ASN A 89 -10.56 25.69 3.24
CA ASN A 89 -9.49 24.73 3.52
C ASN A 89 -10.07 23.47 4.17
N ASN A 90 -9.55 22.30 3.81
CA ASN A 90 -9.91 21.01 4.42
C ASN A 90 -11.42 20.72 4.37
N VAL A 91 -11.98 20.71 3.16
CA VAL A 91 -13.42 20.54 2.91
C VAL A 91 -14.00 19.27 3.50
N SER A 92 -15.19 19.37 4.06
CA SER A 92 -15.97 18.25 4.60
C SER A 92 -17.06 17.80 3.62
N LEU A 93 -17.67 16.63 3.85
CA LEU A 93 -18.87 16.22 3.10
C LEU A 93 -20.02 17.23 3.23
N GLY A 94 -20.10 17.98 4.33
CA GLY A 94 -21.08 19.06 4.55
C GLY A 94 -20.85 20.29 3.68
N ASP A 95 -19.69 20.42 3.03
CA ASP A 95 -19.37 21.50 2.10
C ASP A 95 -19.89 21.22 0.68
N ALA A 96 -20.27 19.98 0.34
CA ALA A 96 -20.91 19.66 -0.93
C ALA A 96 -22.27 20.38 -1.13
N GLY A 97 -22.57 20.83 -2.35
CA GLY A 97 -23.81 21.53 -2.72
C GLY A 97 -23.59 22.62 -3.77
N ILE A 98 -24.65 23.38 -4.06
CA ILE A 98 -24.62 24.49 -5.01
C ILE A 98 -24.14 25.77 -4.30
N TYR A 99 -23.13 26.40 -4.88
CA TYR A 99 -22.63 27.72 -4.51
C TYR A 99 -23.03 28.72 -5.59
N THR A 100 -23.67 29.81 -5.18
CA THR A 100 -24.04 30.91 -6.08
C THR A 100 -23.07 32.06 -5.88
N LEU A 101 -22.41 32.51 -6.96
CA LEU A 101 -21.73 33.80 -7.00
C LEU A 101 -22.70 34.84 -7.55
N THR A 102 -22.96 35.89 -6.79
CA THR A 102 -23.61 37.12 -7.26
C THR A 102 -22.55 38.21 -7.41
N VAL A 103 -22.53 38.88 -8.56
CA VAL A 103 -21.68 40.05 -8.84
C VAL A 103 -22.57 41.24 -9.19
N THR A 104 -22.36 42.36 -8.50
CA THR A 104 -23.10 43.61 -8.76
C THR A 104 -22.12 44.73 -9.11
N LYS A 105 -22.39 45.47 -10.19
CA LYS A 105 -21.65 46.67 -10.58
C LYS A 105 -22.59 47.68 -11.22
N ASN A 106 -22.53 48.95 -10.80
CA ASN A 106 -23.34 50.05 -11.33
C ASN A 106 -24.86 49.72 -11.40
N GLY A 107 -25.38 49.00 -10.39
CA GLY A 107 -26.78 48.56 -10.32
C GLY A 107 -27.12 47.32 -11.16
N CYS A 108 -26.27 46.90 -12.10
CA CYS A 108 -26.42 45.64 -12.82
C CYS A 108 -25.97 44.48 -11.92
N THR A 109 -26.77 43.41 -11.84
CA THR A 109 -26.48 42.22 -11.02
C THR A 109 -26.58 40.96 -11.87
N ASN A 110 -25.56 40.11 -11.79
CA ASN A 110 -25.50 38.81 -12.43
C ASN A 110 -25.26 37.72 -11.37
N ALA A 111 -25.78 36.51 -11.61
CA ALA A 111 -25.56 35.36 -10.75
C ALA A 111 -25.14 34.13 -11.58
N VAL A 112 -24.28 33.29 -11.00
CA VAL A 112 -23.86 32.00 -11.56
C VAL A 112 -23.84 30.95 -10.46
N ASP A 113 -24.33 29.76 -10.78
CA ASP A 113 -24.30 28.60 -9.89
C ASP A 113 -23.15 27.65 -10.23
N ILE A 114 -22.52 27.12 -9.19
CA ILE A 114 -21.40 26.17 -9.24
C ILE A 114 -21.76 24.98 -8.35
N GLU A 115 -21.82 23.78 -8.93
CA GLU A 115 -22.05 22.55 -8.18
C GLU A 115 -20.72 22.02 -7.62
N VAL A 116 -20.60 21.95 -6.30
CA VAL A 116 -19.44 21.39 -5.61
C VAL A 116 -19.79 20.00 -5.06
N LYS A 117 -19.08 18.97 -5.53
CA LYS A 117 -19.17 17.59 -5.04
C LYS A 117 -17.93 17.27 -4.21
N ILE A 118 -18.14 16.87 -2.96
CA ILE A 118 -17.07 16.38 -2.08
C ILE A 118 -17.23 14.87 -1.91
N ASN A 119 -16.26 14.12 -2.40
CA ASN A 119 -16.21 12.67 -2.29
C ASN A 119 -15.49 12.25 -1.00
N LYS A 120 -15.99 11.22 -0.32
CA LYS A 120 -15.33 10.68 0.87
C LYS A 120 -14.02 9.98 0.49
N ASN A 121 -12.96 10.20 1.28
CA ASN A 121 -11.74 9.43 1.13
C ASN A 121 -11.98 7.96 1.55
N PRO A 122 -11.35 6.99 0.86
CA PRO A 122 -11.30 5.61 1.34
C PRO A 122 -10.66 5.50 2.73
N THR A 123 -11.04 4.50 3.51
CA THR A 123 -10.34 4.17 4.75
C THR A 123 -8.93 3.68 4.45
N THR A 124 -7.96 4.09 5.28
CA THR A 124 -6.58 3.57 5.19
C THR A 124 -6.56 2.04 5.35
N PRO A 125 -5.83 1.30 4.51
CA PRO A 125 -5.75 -0.16 4.62
C PRO A 125 -5.15 -0.60 5.97
N THR A 126 -5.84 -1.53 6.63
CA THR A 126 -5.34 -2.25 7.80
C THR A 126 -4.87 -3.64 7.37
N LEU A 127 -3.73 -4.09 7.90
CA LEU A 127 -3.02 -5.26 7.39
C LEU A 127 -2.90 -6.35 8.45
N GLY A 128 -3.20 -7.57 8.05
CA GLY A 128 -3.02 -8.78 8.86
C GLY A 128 -1.98 -9.67 8.21
N ASN A 129 -0.99 -10.14 8.98
CA ASN A 129 0.10 -10.96 8.50
C ASN A 129 0.09 -12.37 9.11
N THR A 130 0.41 -13.38 8.31
CA THR A 130 0.81 -14.70 8.79
C THR A 130 2.33 -14.78 8.81
N VAL A 131 2.91 -15.29 9.90
CA VAL A 131 4.36 -15.43 10.03
C VAL A 131 4.91 -16.53 9.12
N ALA A 132 6.18 -16.41 8.72
CA ALA A 132 6.85 -17.45 7.96
C ALA A 132 6.96 -18.75 8.77
N SER A 133 6.93 -19.88 8.07
CA SER A 133 7.10 -21.22 8.61
C SER A 133 8.16 -21.99 7.83
N CYS A 134 8.38 -23.25 8.16
CA CYS A 134 9.34 -24.13 7.46
C CYS A 134 8.78 -24.69 6.14
N SER A 135 7.49 -24.49 5.88
CA SER A 135 6.76 -24.97 4.68
C SER A 135 6.10 -23.84 3.89
N SER A 136 6.13 -22.60 4.40
CA SER A 136 5.58 -21.42 3.74
C SER A 136 6.38 -20.15 4.06
N ALA A 137 6.51 -19.27 3.09
CA ALA A 137 6.86 -17.87 3.36
C ALA A 137 5.78 -17.20 4.24
N SER A 138 6.07 -16.03 4.78
CA SER A 138 5.05 -15.21 5.44
C SER A 138 4.08 -14.65 4.38
N SER A 139 2.85 -14.33 4.77
CA SER A 139 1.86 -13.69 3.90
C SER A 139 1.22 -12.47 4.54
N THR A 140 0.68 -11.57 3.73
CA THR A 140 -0.06 -10.39 4.20
C THR A 140 -1.40 -10.29 3.46
N LYS A 141 -2.44 -9.88 4.16
CA LYS A 141 -3.76 -9.54 3.62
C LYS A 141 -4.22 -8.17 4.11
N ILE A 142 -5.16 -7.58 3.39
CA ILE A 142 -5.87 -6.36 3.80
C ILE A 142 -7.11 -6.80 4.58
N ASP A 143 -7.14 -6.53 5.89
CA ASP A 143 -8.24 -6.94 6.77
C ASP A 143 -9.53 -6.16 6.49
N ASN A 144 -9.41 -4.88 6.11
CA ASN A 144 -10.52 -4.02 5.71
C ASN A 144 -10.66 -3.92 4.18
N TYR A 145 -10.61 -5.08 3.51
CA TYR A 145 -10.76 -5.15 2.05
C TYR A 145 -12.14 -4.65 1.59
N ASP A 146 -12.15 -3.72 0.63
CA ASP A 146 -13.32 -3.14 -0.02
C ASP A 146 -13.20 -3.34 -1.54
N ALA A 147 -14.12 -4.11 -2.12
CA ALA A 147 -14.15 -4.39 -3.56
C ALA A 147 -14.53 -3.17 -4.42
N THR A 148 -14.97 -2.06 -3.81
CA THR A 148 -15.34 -0.82 -4.50
C THR A 148 -14.19 0.19 -4.63
N VAL A 149 -12.99 -0.17 -4.17
CA VAL A 149 -11.77 0.63 -4.30
C VAL A 149 -10.67 -0.14 -5.03
N THR A 150 -9.68 0.60 -5.52
CA THR A 150 -8.44 0.05 -6.08
C THR A 150 -7.32 0.20 -5.06
N TYR A 151 -6.46 -0.80 -4.94
CA TYR A 151 -5.30 -0.77 -4.03
C TYR A 151 -4.02 -0.44 -4.82
N VAL A 152 -3.27 0.54 -4.35
CA VAL A 152 -2.06 1.04 -5.00
C VAL A 152 -0.87 0.83 -4.06
N PHE A 153 0.05 -0.02 -4.47
CA PHE A 153 1.27 -0.35 -3.73
C PHE A 153 2.44 0.56 -4.10
N THR A 154 3.29 0.85 -3.11
CA THR A 154 4.59 1.47 -3.29
C THR A 154 5.66 0.63 -2.57
N PRO A 155 6.63 0.02 -3.27
CA PRO A 155 6.79 -0.06 -4.73
C PRO A 155 5.62 -0.74 -5.45
N THR A 156 5.51 -0.53 -6.77
CA THR A 156 4.53 -1.23 -7.61
C THR A 156 4.91 -2.70 -7.83
N GLY A 157 3.93 -3.53 -8.17
CA GLY A 157 4.13 -4.98 -8.40
C GLY A 157 3.06 -5.85 -7.73
N PRO A 158 2.80 -5.67 -6.41
CA PRO A 158 1.80 -6.48 -5.72
C PRO A 158 0.36 -6.24 -6.21
N THR A 159 -0.48 -7.25 -6.03
CA THR A 159 -1.90 -7.26 -6.40
C THR A 159 -2.76 -7.84 -5.28
N VAL A 160 -4.06 -7.51 -5.22
CA VAL A 160 -4.98 -7.99 -4.16
C VAL A 160 -6.05 -8.90 -4.74
N LYS A 161 -6.29 -10.07 -4.12
CA LYS A 161 -7.41 -10.96 -4.44
C LYS A 161 -8.74 -10.40 -3.93
N ALA A 162 -9.84 -10.98 -4.41
CA ALA A 162 -11.17 -10.78 -3.83
C ALA A 162 -11.28 -11.22 -2.34
N SER A 163 -10.32 -12.02 -1.83
CA SER A 163 -10.19 -12.38 -0.41
C SER A 163 -9.38 -11.39 0.44
N GLY A 164 -8.87 -10.30 -0.16
CA GLY A 164 -7.99 -9.34 0.50
C GLY A 164 -6.51 -9.78 0.61
N GLU A 165 -6.17 -11.02 0.25
CA GLU A 165 -4.79 -11.50 0.17
C GLU A 165 -3.95 -10.70 -0.83
N ILE A 166 -2.71 -10.39 -0.46
CA ILE A 166 -1.75 -9.69 -1.31
C ILE A 166 -0.81 -10.71 -1.96
N GLU A 167 -0.72 -10.69 -3.28
CA GLU A 167 0.16 -11.53 -4.10
C GLU A 167 1.22 -10.69 -4.84
N ASN A 168 2.18 -11.37 -5.49
CA ASN A 168 3.23 -10.76 -6.31
C ASN A 168 4.15 -9.79 -5.56
N MET A 169 4.23 -9.92 -4.23
CA MET A 169 5.24 -9.26 -3.41
C MET A 169 6.61 -9.91 -3.58
N VAL A 170 7.66 -9.09 -3.69
CA VAL A 170 9.04 -9.56 -3.61
C VAL A 170 9.41 -9.78 -2.14
N ILE A 171 9.82 -11.00 -1.80
CA ILE A 171 10.24 -11.37 -0.45
C ILE A 171 11.36 -10.45 0.07
N GLY A 172 11.26 -10.04 1.33
CA GLY A 172 12.19 -9.12 1.98
C GLY A 172 12.05 -7.64 1.58
N THR A 173 11.26 -7.32 0.55
CA THR A 173 10.99 -5.93 0.14
C THR A 173 9.87 -5.33 0.98
N SER A 174 10.09 -4.12 1.49
CA SER A 174 9.06 -3.35 2.21
C SER A 174 8.15 -2.60 1.24
N TYR A 175 6.85 -2.64 1.53
CA TYR A 175 5.78 -1.99 0.78
C TYR A 175 4.92 -1.13 1.72
N THR A 176 4.30 -0.10 1.15
CA THR A 176 3.07 0.52 1.68
C THR A 176 1.95 0.35 0.67
N VAL A 177 0.70 0.43 1.13
CA VAL A 177 -0.49 0.38 0.28
C VAL A 177 -1.50 1.45 0.68
N LYS A 178 -2.17 2.03 -0.31
CA LYS A 178 -3.32 2.93 -0.13
C LYS A 178 -4.51 2.48 -0.96
N ALA A 179 -5.71 2.80 -0.46
CA ALA A 179 -6.96 2.59 -1.16
C ALA A 179 -7.32 3.83 -1.99
N LYS A 180 -7.92 3.63 -3.17
CA LYS A 180 -8.27 4.69 -4.12
C LYS A 180 -9.65 4.48 -4.74
N LYS A 181 -10.49 5.52 -4.67
CA LYS A 181 -11.85 5.56 -5.25
C LYS A 181 -11.97 6.78 -6.16
N GLY A 182 -11.94 6.54 -7.47
CA GLY A 182 -11.84 7.61 -8.47
C GLY A 182 -10.55 8.43 -8.29
N THR A 183 -10.69 9.71 -7.97
CA THR A 183 -9.56 10.61 -7.68
C THR A 183 -9.13 10.62 -6.21
N CYS A 184 -9.94 10.10 -5.30
CA CYS A 184 -9.69 10.18 -3.85
C CYS A 184 -8.86 9.00 -3.37
N GLU A 185 -7.90 9.28 -2.49
CA GLU A 185 -6.92 8.32 -1.98
C GLU A 185 -6.95 8.35 -0.44
N SER A 186 -6.75 7.20 0.20
CA SER A 186 -6.52 7.12 1.64
C SER A 186 -5.14 7.65 2.02
N GLY A 187 -4.84 7.69 3.32
CA GLY A 187 -3.46 7.66 3.77
C GLY A 187 -2.77 6.34 3.37
N ASP A 188 -1.43 6.34 3.40
CA ASP A 188 -0.65 5.12 3.23
C ASP A 188 -0.81 4.20 4.47
N SER A 189 -0.76 2.89 4.27
CA SER A 189 -0.67 1.90 5.35
C SER A 189 0.63 2.04 6.13
N ALA A 190 0.71 1.35 7.28
CA ALA A 190 2.01 1.00 7.86
C ALA A 190 2.87 0.23 6.84
N SER A 191 4.19 0.36 6.96
CA SER A 191 5.14 -0.40 6.14
C SER A 191 5.13 -1.87 6.53
N PHE A 192 5.09 -2.76 5.54
CA PHE A 192 5.02 -4.21 5.72
C PHE A 192 5.87 -4.93 4.67
N LYS A 193 6.21 -6.18 4.93
CA LYS A 193 6.95 -7.06 4.01
C LYS A 193 6.52 -8.50 4.23
N ASN A 194 6.76 -9.36 3.24
CA ASN A 194 6.72 -10.80 3.45
C ASN A 194 8.15 -11.32 3.65
N ASP A 195 8.36 -12.11 4.70
CA ASP A 195 9.63 -12.78 5.00
C ASP A 195 9.70 -14.15 4.33
N ALA A 196 10.92 -14.59 4.01
CA ALA A 196 11.18 -15.87 3.37
C ALA A 196 10.71 -17.04 4.23
N MET A 197 10.43 -18.18 3.60
CA MET A 197 10.26 -19.45 4.30
C MET A 197 11.47 -19.72 5.19
N LEU A 198 11.23 -20.17 6.42
CA LEU A 198 12.29 -20.47 7.37
C LEU A 198 13.14 -21.64 6.86
N PRO A 199 14.48 -21.58 6.97
CA PRO A 199 15.35 -22.62 6.45
C PRO A 199 15.22 -23.90 7.30
N THR A 200 14.76 -24.98 6.66
CA THR A 200 14.80 -26.33 7.26
C THR A 200 16.26 -26.76 7.46
N PRO A 201 16.65 -27.25 8.65
CA PRO A 201 17.98 -27.79 8.89
C PRO A 201 18.33 -28.91 7.92
N THR A 202 19.59 -28.97 7.49
CA THR A 202 20.09 -30.10 6.70
C THR A 202 20.03 -31.39 7.52
N LEU A 203 19.66 -32.50 6.88
CA LEU A 203 19.72 -33.83 7.48
C LEU A 203 21.13 -34.10 8.05
N PRO A 204 21.27 -34.58 9.30
CA PRO A 204 22.57 -34.94 9.85
C PRO A 204 23.26 -36.04 9.03
N SER A 205 24.44 -35.75 8.49
CA SER A 205 25.33 -36.74 7.91
C SER A 205 26.26 -37.29 8.99
N LEU A 206 26.43 -38.61 9.00
CA LEU A 206 27.17 -39.31 10.05
C LEU A 206 28.46 -39.91 9.49
N LYS A 207 29.53 -39.80 10.27
CA LYS A 207 30.84 -40.38 9.97
C LYS A 207 31.26 -41.27 11.13
N ASN A 208 31.46 -42.54 10.83
CA ASN A 208 31.76 -43.57 11.81
C ASN A 208 33.25 -43.91 11.78
N THR A 209 33.88 -44.03 12.93
CA THR A 209 35.20 -44.64 13.10
C THR A 209 35.00 -46.06 13.61
N VAL A 210 35.51 -47.05 12.89
CA VAL A 210 35.35 -48.47 13.25
C VAL A 210 36.01 -48.81 14.60
N ALA A 211 35.49 -49.83 15.28
CA ALA A 211 36.07 -50.32 16.52
C ALA A 211 37.45 -50.95 16.27
N SER A 212 38.31 -50.89 17.30
CA SER A 212 39.65 -51.48 17.29
C SER A 212 39.83 -52.38 18.53
N CYS A 213 41.00 -53.01 18.69
CA CYS A 213 41.35 -53.72 19.94
C CYS A 213 41.73 -52.78 21.10
N SER A 214 41.64 -51.45 20.91
CA SER A 214 42.02 -50.43 21.90
C SER A 214 40.95 -49.35 22.10
N SER A 215 39.88 -49.36 21.30
CA SER A 215 38.76 -48.42 21.37
C SER A 215 37.47 -49.06 20.85
N ALA A 216 36.33 -48.71 21.45
CA ALA A 216 35.04 -48.89 20.79
C ALA A 216 34.97 -48.06 19.49
N SER A 217 33.98 -48.34 18.65
CA SER A 217 33.67 -47.45 17.51
C SER A 217 33.08 -46.13 18.02
N SER A 218 33.22 -45.07 17.21
CA SER A 218 32.64 -43.76 17.50
C SER A 218 31.90 -43.20 16.30
N THR A 219 30.90 -42.36 16.55
CA THR A 219 30.14 -41.64 15.52
C THR A 219 30.26 -40.14 15.72
N LYS A 220 30.44 -39.41 14.62
CA LYS A 220 30.43 -37.95 14.56
C LYS A 220 29.39 -37.48 13.56
N ILE A 221 28.74 -36.35 13.85
CA ILE A 221 27.98 -35.57 12.86
C ILE A 221 28.99 -34.80 12.02
N ASP A 222 29.09 -35.13 10.74
CA ASP A 222 30.10 -34.59 9.83
C ASP A 222 29.73 -33.16 9.38
N ASN A 223 28.44 -32.91 9.11
CA ASN A 223 27.88 -31.58 8.85
C ASN A 223 27.37 -30.86 10.13
N TYR A 224 28.19 -30.85 11.18
CA TYR A 224 27.83 -30.16 12.43
C TYR A 224 27.65 -28.64 12.23
N ASP A 225 26.44 -28.13 12.49
CA ASP A 225 26.10 -26.71 12.61
C ASP A 225 25.86 -26.39 14.09
N ALA A 226 26.53 -25.35 14.61
CA ALA A 226 26.35 -24.87 15.99
C ALA A 226 25.05 -24.08 16.20
N ASN A 227 24.37 -23.69 15.11
CA ASN A 227 23.12 -22.91 15.14
C ASN A 227 21.86 -23.79 15.18
N VAL A 228 22.01 -25.12 15.33
CA VAL A 228 20.91 -26.08 15.43
C VAL A 228 21.08 -26.98 16.66
N THR A 229 19.97 -27.50 17.17
CA THR A 229 19.95 -28.51 18.24
C THR A 229 19.81 -29.89 17.63
N TYR A 230 20.61 -30.85 18.09
CA TYR A 230 20.51 -32.25 17.68
C TYR A 230 19.62 -33.03 18.66
N ILE A 231 18.64 -33.75 18.13
CA ILE A 231 17.66 -34.52 18.91
C ILE A 231 17.83 -35.99 18.54
N PHE A 232 18.18 -36.80 19.54
CA PHE A 232 18.39 -38.24 19.39
C PHE A 232 17.14 -39.04 19.80
N THR A 233 16.90 -40.13 19.07
CA THR A 233 15.90 -41.14 19.42
C THR A 233 16.58 -42.52 19.42
N PRO A 234 16.67 -43.25 20.55
CA PRO A 234 16.32 -42.84 21.91
C PRO A 234 17.09 -41.63 22.44
N THR A 235 16.59 -40.99 23.49
CA THR A 235 17.28 -39.90 24.19
C THR A 235 18.48 -40.41 24.99
N GLY A 236 19.40 -39.51 25.34
CA GLY A 236 20.63 -39.82 26.09
C GLY A 236 21.90 -39.27 25.44
N PRO A 237 22.13 -39.48 24.12
CA PRO A 237 23.32 -38.96 23.47
C PRO A 237 23.36 -37.43 23.40
N THR A 238 24.58 -36.89 23.35
CA THR A 238 24.85 -35.44 23.28
C THR A 238 25.93 -35.16 22.24
N VAL A 239 25.95 -33.95 21.66
CA VAL A 239 26.94 -33.57 20.63
C VAL A 239 27.91 -32.52 21.17
N LYS A 240 29.22 -32.77 21.02
CA LYS A 240 30.28 -31.79 21.27
C LYS A 240 30.33 -30.71 20.19
N VAL A 241 31.00 -29.60 20.49
CA VAL A 241 31.33 -28.55 19.50
C VAL A 241 32.19 -29.03 18.32
N SER A 242 32.81 -30.22 18.42
CA SER A 242 33.55 -30.89 17.33
C SER A 242 32.66 -31.77 16.43
N GLY A 243 31.37 -31.91 16.74
CA GLY A 243 30.42 -32.83 16.09
C GLY A 243 30.46 -34.27 16.62
N GLU A 244 31.39 -34.62 17.51
CA GLU A 244 31.43 -35.93 18.17
C GLU A 244 30.16 -36.20 18.99
N ILE A 245 29.63 -37.41 18.89
CA ILE A 245 28.48 -37.87 19.68
C ILE A 245 28.99 -38.64 20.90
N GLU A 246 28.55 -38.22 22.08
CA GLU A 246 28.87 -38.83 23.37
C GLU A 246 27.62 -39.41 24.05
N ASN A 247 27.81 -40.15 25.14
CA ASN A 247 26.74 -40.72 25.96
C ASN A 247 25.81 -41.72 25.21
N MET A 248 26.28 -42.29 24.10
CA MET A 248 25.63 -43.42 23.43
C MET A 248 25.83 -44.72 24.23
N VAL A 249 24.76 -45.51 24.35
CA VAL A 249 24.84 -46.88 24.86
C VAL A 249 25.34 -47.80 23.75
N ILE A 250 26.40 -48.56 24.02
CA ILE A 250 27.00 -49.50 23.05
C ILE A 250 25.97 -50.57 22.63
N GLY A 251 25.89 -50.81 21.32
CA GLY A 251 24.94 -51.75 20.72
C GLY A 251 23.52 -51.21 20.54
N THR A 252 23.14 -50.11 21.21
CA THR A 252 21.84 -49.46 21.00
C THR A 252 21.84 -48.67 19.69
N SER A 253 20.77 -48.86 18.90
CA SER A 253 20.55 -48.10 17.66
C SER A 253 19.85 -46.78 17.94
N TYR A 254 20.34 -45.72 17.32
CA TYR A 254 19.83 -44.36 17.42
C TYR A 254 19.49 -43.80 16.02
N THR A 255 18.61 -42.81 15.98
CA THR A 255 18.51 -41.83 14.89
C THR A 255 18.75 -40.42 15.46
N VAL A 256 19.12 -39.47 14.61
CA VAL A 256 19.29 -38.07 15.00
C VAL A 256 18.70 -37.13 13.95
N LYS A 257 18.03 -36.07 14.40
CA LYS A 257 17.58 -34.94 13.56
C LYS A 257 18.13 -33.62 14.08
N ALA A 258 18.24 -32.63 13.19
CA ALA A 258 18.63 -31.27 13.52
C ALA A 258 17.39 -30.37 13.62
N LYS A 259 17.38 -29.43 14.57
CA LYS A 259 16.28 -28.51 14.84
C LYS A 259 16.75 -27.05 14.93
N LYS A 260 16.03 -26.14 14.27
CA LYS A 260 16.24 -24.68 14.33
C LYS A 260 14.91 -23.97 14.53
N GLY A 261 14.67 -23.47 15.74
CA GLY A 261 13.36 -22.94 16.12
C GLY A 261 12.27 -24.00 16.00
N THR A 262 11.27 -23.76 15.15
CA THR A 262 10.19 -24.71 14.84
C THR A 262 10.55 -25.69 13.71
N CYS A 263 11.65 -25.47 12.98
CA CYS A 263 12.02 -26.28 11.82
C CYS A 263 12.90 -27.47 12.21
N GLU A 264 12.57 -28.64 11.68
CA GLU A 264 13.28 -29.90 11.94
C GLU A 264 13.66 -30.57 10.62
N SER A 265 14.85 -31.17 10.57
CA SER A 265 15.20 -32.10 9.49
C SER A 265 14.40 -33.39 9.60
N GLY A 266 14.46 -34.23 8.57
CA GLY A 266 14.15 -35.66 8.75
C GLY A 266 15.11 -36.33 9.74
N ASP A 267 14.77 -37.56 10.14
CA ASP A 267 15.64 -38.40 10.96
C ASP A 267 16.78 -38.99 10.11
N SER A 268 17.97 -39.08 10.67
CA SER A 268 19.11 -39.80 10.06
C SER A 268 18.79 -41.27 9.81
N ALA A 269 19.57 -41.91 8.94
CA ALA A 269 19.68 -43.37 8.95
C ALA A 269 20.05 -43.85 10.37
N SER A 270 19.59 -45.06 10.72
CA SER A 270 19.87 -45.62 12.05
C SER A 270 21.35 -46.03 12.17
N PHE A 271 21.95 -45.70 13.31
CA PHE A 271 23.37 -45.94 13.59
C PHE A 271 23.57 -46.39 15.04
N LYS A 272 24.70 -47.02 15.31
CA LYS A 272 25.10 -47.47 16.66
C LYS A 272 26.61 -47.44 16.78
N ASN A 273 27.11 -47.40 18.01
CA ASN A 273 28.51 -47.69 18.29
C ASN A 273 28.61 -49.16 18.76
N ASP A 274 29.44 -49.95 18.08
CA ASP A 274 29.87 -51.29 18.49
C ASP A 274 31.01 -51.23 19.51
N ALA A 275 31.09 -52.28 20.33
CA ALA A 275 32.10 -52.45 21.39
C ALA A 275 33.53 -52.56 20.84
N MET A 276 34.52 -52.37 21.72
CA MET A 276 35.93 -52.66 21.42
C MET A 276 36.09 -54.13 20.99
N LEU A 277 36.91 -54.37 19.97
CA LEU A 277 37.18 -55.72 19.48
C LEU A 277 37.98 -56.53 20.52
N PRO A 278 37.73 -57.84 20.66
CA PRO A 278 38.43 -58.67 21.63
C PRO A 278 39.91 -58.82 21.25
N THR A 279 40.81 -58.56 22.18
CA THR A 279 42.25 -58.78 22.00
C THR A 279 42.53 -60.27 21.71
N PRO A 280 43.20 -60.62 20.60
CA PRO A 280 43.53 -62.01 20.30
C PRO A 280 44.39 -62.64 21.41
N LYS A 281 43.90 -63.72 22.03
CA LYS A 281 44.71 -64.52 22.96
C LYS A 281 45.67 -65.41 22.16
N ALA A 282 46.97 -65.13 22.25
CA ALA A 282 48.00 -66.03 21.73
C ALA A 282 48.03 -67.32 22.58
N ILE A 283 47.64 -68.45 21.98
CA ILE A 283 47.74 -69.77 22.62
C ILE A 283 49.10 -70.37 22.26
N ILE A 284 50.05 -70.32 23.19
CA ILE A 284 51.32 -71.05 23.06
C ILE A 284 51.04 -72.53 23.34
N LYS A 285 51.05 -73.37 22.30
CA LYS A 285 51.11 -74.82 22.47
C LYS A 285 52.55 -75.24 22.71
N LEU A 286 52.88 -75.54 23.96
CA LEU A 286 54.10 -76.27 24.28
C LEU A 286 53.96 -77.71 23.73
N LYS A 287 55.02 -78.19 23.07
CA LYS A 287 55.19 -79.58 22.63
C LYS A 287 56.14 -80.29 23.60
#